data_AF-A0A960K168-F1
#
_entry.id   AF-A0A960K168-F1
#
_cell.length_a   1.000
_cell.length_b   1.000
_cell.length_c   1.000
_cell.angle_alpha   90.00
_cell.angle_beta   90.00
_cell.angle_gamma   90.00
#
_symmetry.space_group_name_H-M   'P 1'
#
loop_
_entity.id
_entity.type
_entity.pdbx_description
1 polymer ?
#
loop_
_entity_poly.entity_id
_entity_poly.type
_entity_poly.pdbx_seq_one_letter_code
_entity_poly.pdbx_strand_id
1 'polypeptide(L)'
;GLQLVNPPDQILVSGYGWFPLEVYVARGLCSEWISSWRQDSINSGSVAYRSYGSWYQINQGSICSSTSCQVFRNITVSACTTASIQTAGILLQKGGSVARSEYSAENNSRRCTSYSCVNVDLSCGSGRAGSPSAGWPCLSDSHSFSSGPGSCCFGHGRGMCQWGTQAWAVGGQRWNWMVDHYFNASGGGSGQRTMYMTSPLELVSASTSTTSPARGSTFTINATLRNYADYAHSRLMLGASILGPATLSDPPRDKVVTALARSGYSTSYRDTAVSRSFVVSSSAPVGTYDLLVAIWYDTNGNSVIDSGDKALRSIRYPGHLTVR
;
A
#
# COMPACT_ATOMS: atom_id res chain seq x y z
N GLY A 1 -13.63 -2.40 0.67
CA GLY A 1 -12.57 -1.39 0.55
C GLY A 1 -11.49 -1.67 1.58
N LEU A 2 -10.29 -1.11 1.44
CA LEU A 2 -9.28 -1.18 2.51
C LEU A 2 -9.86 -0.54 3.79
N GLN A 3 -9.36 -0.85 4.99
CA GLN A 3 -9.81 -0.19 6.22
C GLN A 3 -8.96 1.06 6.47
N LEU A 4 -9.55 2.08 7.13
CA LEU A 4 -8.79 3.20 7.67
C LEU A 4 -8.19 2.76 9.01
N VAL A 5 -6.88 2.82 9.13
CA VAL A 5 -6.15 2.72 10.40
C VAL A 5 -5.15 3.85 10.38
N ASN A 6 -5.27 4.76 11.34
CA ASN A 6 -4.40 5.92 11.40
C ASN A 6 -3.03 5.49 11.93
N PRO A 7 -1.94 5.85 11.23
CA PRO A 7 -0.61 5.64 11.78
C PRO A 7 -0.35 6.55 12.99
N PRO A 8 0.61 6.20 13.86
CA PRO A 8 1.11 7.15 14.84
C PRO A 8 1.79 8.34 14.14
N ASP A 9 1.68 9.53 14.71
CA ASP A 9 2.33 10.74 14.14
C ASP A 9 3.86 10.67 14.21
N GLN A 10 4.37 10.05 15.28
CA GLN A 10 5.79 9.98 15.58
C GLN A 10 6.16 8.61 16.16
N ILE A 11 7.43 8.24 15.98
CA ILE A 11 8.05 7.04 16.52
C ILE A 11 9.18 7.45 17.46
N LEU A 12 9.17 6.95 18.69
CA LEU A 12 10.29 7.05 19.63
C LEU A 12 11.26 5.90 19.35
N VAL A 13 12.47 6.25 18.90
CA VAL A 13 13.53 5.28 18.64
C VAL A 13 14.56 5.30 19.77
N SER A 14 14.79 4.15 20.40
CA SER A 14 15.76 4.03 21.49
C SER A 14 17.15 4.47 21.03
N GLY A 15 17.74 5.41 21.76
CA GLY A 15 19.06 5.99 21.44
C GLY A 15 19.05 7.12 20.41
N TYR A 16 17.91 7.43 19.78
CA TYR A 16 17.81 8.50 18.76
C TYR A 16 16.72 9.54 19.05
N GLY A 17 15.70 9.22 19.86
CA GLY A 17 14.61 10.15 20.23
C GLY A 17 13.40 10.06 19.30
N TRP A 18 12.59 11.12 19.28
CA TRP A 18 11.34 11.19 18.51
C TRP A 18 11.58 11.57 17.04
N PHE A 19 10.95 10.82 16.15
CA PHE A 19 10.93 11.12 14.72
C PHE A 19 9.49 11.16 14.23
N PRO A 20 9.13 12.11 13.36
CA PRO A 20 7.99 11.94 12.46
C PRO A 20 7.97 10.56 11.82
N LEU A 21 6.79 9.95 11.66
CA LEU A 21 6.70 8.60 11.12
C LEU A 21 7.39 8.47 9.77
N GLU A 22 7.13 9.38 8.83
CA GLU A 22 7.72 9.23 7.50
C GLU A 22 9.23 9.56 7.49
N VAL A 23 9.70 10.45 8.38
CA VAL A 23 11.14 10.67 8.56
C VAL A 23 11.81 9.41 9.14
N TYR A 24 11.16 8.74 10.09
CA TYR A 24 11.62 7.46 10.63
C TYR A 24 11.77 6.40 9.54
N VAL A 25 10.76 6.27 8.66
CA VAL A 25 10.81 5.32 7.53
C VAL A 25 11.92 5.70 6.56
N ALA A 26 11.97 6.96 6.11
CA ALA A 26 12.96 7.45 5.15
C ALA A 26 14.39 7.23 5.62
N ARG A 27 14.63 7.40 6.94
CA ARG A 27 15.98 7.32 7.52
C ARG A 27 16.39 5.95 8.07
N GLY A 28 15.41 5.07 8.24
CA GLY A 28 15.60 3.73 8.79
C GLY A 28 15.69 2.65 7.72
N LEU A 29 14.79 2.69 6.73
CA LEU A 29 14.53 1.60 5.79
C LEU A 29 15.79 1.05 5.11
N CYS A 30 16.70 1.92 4.68
CA CYS A 30 17.93 1.51 3.97
C CYS A 30 18.99 0.86 4.89
N SER A 31 18.71 0.75 6.18
CA SER A 31 19.49 -0.08 7.11
C SER A 31 19.07 -1.55 7.05
N GLU A 32 17.89 -1.83 6.48
CA GLU A 32 17.27 -3.16 6.36
C GLU A 32 17.15 -3.60 4.88
N TRP A 33 16.70 -2.71 3.99
CA TRP A 33 16.65 -2.92 2.55
C TRP A 33 17.86 -2.32 1.85
N ILE A 34 18.44 -3.04 0.90
CA ILE A 34 19.61 -2.56 0.14
C ILE A 34 19.17 -1.46 -0.82
N SER A 35 19.76 -0.28 -0.72
CA SER A 35 19.34 0.93 -1.44
C SER A 35 19.46 0.85 -2.97
N SER A 36 20.28 -0.06 -3.49
CA SER A 36 20.46 -0.31 -4.94
C SER A 36 19.44 -1.28 -5.52
N TRP A 37 18.55 -1.84 -4.71
CA TRP A 37 17.47 -2.71 -5.17
C TRP A 37 16.42 -1.95 -5.97
N ARG A 38 15.60 -2.71 -6.71
CA ARG A 38 14.50 -2.15 -7.51
C ARG A 38 13.58 -1.34 -6.60
N GLN A 39 13.09 -0.19 -7.09
CA GLN A 39 12.25 0.70 -6.29
C GLN A 39 10.99 -0.01 -5.76
N ASP A 40 10.39 -0.93 -6.52
CA ASP A 40 9.26 -1.75 -6.06
C ASP A 40 9.62 -2.64 -4.84
N SER A 41 10.85 -3.15 -4.74
CA SER A 41 11.34 -3.87 -3.55
C SER A 41 11.41 -2.93 -2.35
N ILE A 42 12.02 -1.76 -2.52
CA ILE A 42 12.18 -0.76 -1.45
C ILE A 42 10.81 -0.22 -1.01
N ASN A 43 9.87 0.01 -1.93
CA ASN A 43 8.49 0.41 -1.63
C ASN A 43 7.71 -0.67 -0.88
N SER A 44 7.96 -1.96 -1.13
CA SER A 44 7.33 -3.03 -0.35
C SER A 44 7.90 -3.08 1.07
N GLY A 45 9.22 -2.91 1.19
CA GLY A 45 9.93 -2.81 2.46
C GLY A 45 9.50 -1.61 3.30
N SER A 46 9.21 -0.45 2.69
CA SER A 46 8.75 0.74 3.44
C SER A 46 7.42 0.49 4.15
N VAL A 47 6.48 -0.25 3.54
CA VAL A 47 5.21 -0.62 4.18
C VAL A 47 5.44 -1.56 5.36
N ALA A 48 6.28 -2.59 5.21
CA ALA A 48 6.62 -3.51 6.29
C ALA A 48 7.37 -2.80 7.44
N TYR A 49 8.39 -2.00 7.11
CA TYR A 49 9.20 -1.26 8.07
C TYR A 49 8.37 -0.23 8.85
N ARG A 50 7.48 0.50 8.16
CA ARG A 50 6.54 1.46 8.78
C ARG A 50 5.57 0.77 9.72
N SER A 51 4.99 -0.34 9.30
CA SER A 51 4.00 -1.08 10.07
C SER A 51 4.60 -1.71 11.32
N TYR A 52 5.80 -2.28 11.22
CA TYR A 52 6.52 -2.86 12.35
C TYR A 52 6.91 -1.78 13.38
N GLY A 53 7.47 -0.65 12.92
CA GLY A 53 7.75 0.50 13.77
C GLY A 53 6.50 1.05 14.47
N SER A 54 5.41 1.20 13.72
CA SER A 54 4.13 1.69 14.24
C SER A 54 3.54 0.72 15.28
N TRP A 55 3.64 -0.59 15.05
CA TRP A 55 3.19 -1.59 16.02
C TRP A 55 3.94 -1.46 17.35
N TYR A 56 5.27 -1.30 17.32
CA TYR A 56 6.07 -1.09 18.54
C TYR A 56 5.73 0.22 19.23
N GLN A 57 5.57 1.32 18.49
CA GLN A 57 5.17 2.58 19.09
C GLN A 57 3.83 2.47 19.82
N ILE A 58 2.84 1.84 19.20
CA ILE A 58 1.49 1.69 19.75
C ILE A 58 1.49 0.75 20.97
N ASN A 59 2.22 -0.37 20.91
CA ASN A 59 2.12 -1.44 21.91
C ASN A 59 3.21 -1.39 22.99
N GLN A 60 4.32 -0.71 22.74
CA GLN A 60 5.48 -0.65 23.64
C GLN A 60 5.99 0.78 23.88
N GLY A 61 5.39 1.79 23.24
CA GLY A 61 5.75 3.20 23.40
C GLY A 61 7.06 3.62 22.73
N SER A 62 7.88 2.67 22.28
CA SER A 62 9.14 2.90 21.57
C SER A 62 9.59 1.67 20.79
N ILE A 63 10.57 1.84 19.89
CA ILE A 63 11.23 0.76 19.17
C ILE A 63 12.75 0.82 19.33
N CYS A 64 13.39 -0.33 19.50
CA CYS A 64 14.85 -0.43 19.53
C CYS A 64 15.46 -0.32 18.12
N SER A 65 16.74 0.05 18.03
CA SER A 65 17.44 0.38 16.79
C SER A 65 18.36 -0.73 16.25
N SER A 66 18.24 -1.96 16.78
CA SER A 66 19.06 -3.12 16.43
C SER A 66 18.21 -4.28 15.88
N THR A 67 18.87 -5.38 15.53
CA THR A 67 18.25 -6.59 14.97
C THR A 67 17.27 -7.30 15.91
N SER A 68 17.14 -6.88 17.18
CA SER A 68 16.09 -7.39 18.07
C SER A 68 14.70 -6.79 17.78
N CYS A 69 14.64 -5.59 17.16
CA CYS A 69 13.41 -5.00 16.64
C CYS A 69 13.58 -4.81 15.13
N GLN A 70 14.12 -3.65 14.73
CA GLN A 70 14.59 -3.38 13.38
C GLN A 70 15.73 -2.37 13.43
N VAL A 71 16.69 -2.52 12.51
CA VAL A 71 17.88 -1.68 12.48
C VAL A 71 17.51 -0.26 12.05
N PHE A 72 17.94 0.73 12.85
CA PHE A 72 17.79 2.14 12.54
C PHE A 72 19.12 2.86 12.70
N ARG A 73 19.64 3.46 11.62
CA ARG A 73 20.92 4.19 11.63
C ARG A 73 20.79 5.70 11.42
N ASN A 74 19.57 6.22 11.27
CA ASN A 74 19.30 7.63 11.01
C ASN A 74 20.07 8.18 9.78
N ILE A 75 20.03 7.47 8.65
CA ILE A 75 20.77 7.82 7.42
C ILE A 75 19.84 8.30 6.32
N THR A 76 20.23 9.31 5.55
CA THR A 76 19.41 9.78 4.42
C THR A 76 19.86 9.10 3.14
N VAL A 77 18.96 8.33 2.51
CA VAL A 77 19.22 7.65 1.24
C VAL A 77 18.05 7.89 0.28
N SER A 78 18.34 8.39 -0.93
CA SER A 78 17.33 8.87 -1.88
C SER A 78 16.25 7.83 -2.22
N ALA A 79 16.64 6.57 -2.43
CA ALA A 79 15.71 5.49 -2.75
C ALA A 79 14.73 5.19 -1.60
N CYS A 80 15.19 5.27 -0.36
CA CYS A 80 14.36 5.07 0.84
C CYS A 80 13.50 6.28 1.18
N THR A 81 14.00 7.50 0.98
CA THR A 81 13.18 8.71 1.04
C THR A 81 12.05 8.64 0.01
N THR A 82 12.36 8.21 -1.22
CA THR A 82 11.36 8.03 -2.29
C THR A 82 10.31 7.00 -1.90
N ALA A 83 10.72 5.86 -1.33
CA ALA A 83 9.80 4.83 -0.88
C ALA A 83 8.89 5.28 0.27
N SER A 84 9.45 6.02 1.25
CA SER A 84 8.68 6.62 2.33
C SER A 84 7.59 7.54 1.77
N ILE A 85 7.93 8.45 0.84
CA ILE A 85 6.97 9.37 0.22
C ILE A 85 5.90 8.62 -0.59
N GLN A 86 6.31 7.67 -1.45
CA GLN A 86 5.37 6.99 -2.35
C GLN A 86 4.34 6.12 -1.60
N THR A 87 4.74 5.56 -0.46
CA THR A 87 3.92 4.65 0.35
C THR A 87 3.44 5.29 1.65
N ALA A 88 3.54 6.62 1.76
CA ALA A 88 3.31 7.35 3.00
C ALA A 88 1.97 6.95 3.63
N GLY A 89 1.95 6.71 4.94
CA GLY A 89 0.75 6.32 5.68
C GLY A 89 0.14 4.95 5.36
N ILE A 90 0.62 4.22 4.35
CA ILE A 90 0.18 2.84 4.09
C ILE A 90 0.81 1.93 5.14
N LEU A 91 -0.05 1.26 5.89
CA LEU A 91 0.30 0.28 6.92
C LEU A 91 -0.26 -1.10 6.57
N LEU A 92 0.13 -2.10 7.33
CA LEU A 92 -0.52 -3.40 7.41
C LEU A 92 -1.39 -3.45 8.65
N GLN A 93 -2.60 -3.97 8.50
CA GLN A 93 -3.52 -4.20 9.60
C GLN A 93 -3.96 -5.66 9.70
N LYS A 94 -4.26 -6.11 10.91
CA LYS A 94 -4.85 -7.41 11.18
C LYS A 94 -5.84 -7.26 12.33
N GLY A 95 -7.08 -7.71 12.12
CA GLY A 95 -8.14 -7.54 13.12
C GLY A 95 -8.44 -6.08 13.48
N GLY A 96 -8.33 -5.16 12.51
CA GLY A 96 -8.58 -3.72 12.71
C GLY A 96 -7.48 -2.97 13.48
N SER A 97 -6.37 -3.63 13.83
CA SER A 97 -5.21 -3.01 14.48
C SER A 97 -4.00 -3.03 13.55
N VAL A 98 -3.05 -2.10 13.74
CA VAL A 98 -1.75 -2.16 13.06
C VAL A 98 -1.10 -3.51 13.33
N ALA A 99 -0.63 -4.19 12.29
CA ALA A 99 -0.07 -5.52 12.40
C ALA A 99 1.44 -5.47 12.66
N ARG A 100 1.94 -6.41 13.47
CA ARG A 100 3.38 -6.66 13.61
C ARG A 100 3.91 -7.36 12.35
N SER A 101 4.25 -6.56 11.34
CA SER A 101 4.69 -7.02 10.02
C SER A 101 6.15 -7.48 10.03
N GLU A 102 6.38 -8.69 10.52
CA GLU A 102 7.72 -9.29 10.56
C GLU A 102 8.32 -9.42 9.16
N TYR A 103 9.65 -9.40 9.08
CA TYR A 103 10.40 -9.65 7.86
C TYR A 103 11.80 -10.17 8.22
N SER A 104 12.42 -10.93 7.32
CA SER A 104 13.81 -11.33 7.45
C SER A 104 14.52 -11.39 6.09
N ALA A 105 15.85 -11.55 6.12
CA ALA A 105 16.69 -11.48 4.93
C ALA A 105 16.26 -12.47 3.84
N GLU A 106 16.26 -13.75 4.16
CA GLU A 106 15.88 -14.82 3.22
C GLU A 106 14.98 -15.85 3.93
N ASN A 107 13.75 -15.98 3.44
CA ASN A 107 12.72 -16.80 4.05
C ASN A 107 12.58 -18.18 3.42
N ASN A 108 13.37 -18.51 2.39
CA ASN A 108 13.37 -19.85 1.80
C ASN A 108 13.55 -20.93 2.90
N SER A 109 12.60 -21.86 2.98
CA SER A 109 12.52 -22.89 4.03
C SER A 109 13.49 -24.05 3.76
N ARG A 110 14.76 -23.70 3.54
CA ARG A 110 15.88 -24.61 3.29
C ARG A 110 17.06 -24.21 4.16
N ARG A 111 17.53 -25.13 5.01
CA ARG A 111 18.71 -24.91 5.86
C ARG A 111 19.99 -25.06 5.06
N CYS A 112 20.95 -24.18 5.30
CA CYS A 112 22.32 -24.29 4.82
C CYS A 112 23.29 -23.84 5.90
N THR A 113 24.58 -24.16 5.75
CA THR A 113 25.63 -23.82 6.71
C THR A 113 26.18 -22.40 6.54
N SER A 114 26.00 -21.77 5.37
CA SER A 114 26.57 -20.46 5.05
C SER A 114 25.83 -19.26 5.65
N TYR A 115 24.62 -19.46 6.17
CA TYR A 115 23.78 -18.38 6.68
C TYR A 115 23.10 -18.74 8.00
N SER A 116 22.88 -17.74 8.84
CA SER A 116 22.23 -17.91 10.15
C SER A 116 20.73 -18.12 9.97
N CYS A 117 20.31 -19.37 9.85
CA CYS A 117 18.89 -19.74 9.85
C CYS A 117 18.42 -20.05 11.27
N VAL A 118 17.67 -19.11 11.85
CA VAL A 118 17.04 -19.27 13.19
C VAL A 118 15.58 -19.72 13.09
N ASN A 119 15.04 -19.90 11.87
CA ASN A 119 13.77 -20.59 11.70
C ASN A 119 13.92 -22.06 12.11
N VAL A 120 13.20 -22.47 13.16
CA VAL A 120 13.20 -23.83 13.67
C VAL A 120 12.20 -24.74 12.94
N ASP A 121 11.26 -24.16 12.19
CA ASP A 121 10.25 -24.88 11.43
C ASP A 121 10.42 -24.61 9.93
N LEU A 122 11.09 -25.55 9.26
CA LEU A 122 11.35 -25.53 7.82
C LEU A 122 10.46 -26.53 7.06
N SER A 123 9.34 -26.96 7.67
CA SER A 123 8.43 -27.98 7.10
C SER A 123 7.82 -27.59 5.75
N CYS A 124 7.83 -26.29 5.41
CA CYS A 124 7.38 -25.82 4.10
C CYS A 124 8.23 -26.32 2.92
N GLY A 125 9.51 -26.61 3.16
CA GLY A 125 10.44 -27.07 2.13
C GLY A 125 10.99 -25.96 1.22
N SER A 126 11.99 -26.31 0.42
CA SER A 126 12.67 -25.38 -0.49
C SER A 126 11.71 -24.72 -1.47
N GLY A 127 11.92 -23.44 -1.76
CA GLY A 127 11.05 -22.67 -2.65
C GLY A 127 9.85 -22.04 -1.97
N ARG A 128 9.76 -22.15 -0.63
CA ARG A 128 8.64 -21.63 0.15
C ARG A 128 9.10 -20.84 1.35
N ALA A 129 8.35 -19.79 1.67
CA ALA A 129 8.50 -19.04 2.91
C ALA A 129 7.50 -19.52 3.97
N GLY A 130 7.90 -19.59 5.22
CA GLY A 130 6.99 -19.92 6.32
C GLY A 130 7.68 -20.47 7.56
N SER A 131 6.96 -20.39 8.66
CA SER A 131 7.30 -21.00 9.94
C SER A 131 5.98 -21.40 10.61
N PRO A 132 5.37 -22.53 10.19
CA PRO A 132 4.03 -22.93 10.65
C PRO A 132 3.88 -22.97 12.19
N SER A 133 4.90 -23.42 12.91
CA SER A 133 4.93 -23.42 14.38
C SER A 133 4.84 -22.03 15.01
N ALA A 134 5.25 -20.98 14.28
CA ALA A 134 5.11 -19.58 14.68
C ALA A 134 3.84 -18.93 14.09
N GLY A 135 2.92 -19.73 13.55
CA GLY A 135 1.68 -19.26 12.95
C GLY A 135 1.84 -18.61 11.59
N TRP A 136 2.97 -18.81 10.90
CA TRP A 136 3.20 -18.34 9.53
C TRP A 136 3.08 -19.50 8.55
N PRO A 137 1.89 -19.70 7.90
CA PRO A 137 1.70 -20.80 6.98
C PRO A 137 2.65 -20.74 5.78
N CYS A 138 2.84 -21.90 5.14
CA CYS A 138 3.66 -22.02 3.96
C CYS A 138 3.11 -21.16 2.81
N LEU A 139 4.01 -20.40 2.19
CA LEU A 139 3.75 -19.55 1.04
C LEU A 139 4.71 -19.97 -0.07
N SER A 140 4.20 -20.19 -1.28
CA SER A 140 5.05 -20.38 -2.45
C SER A 140 5.84 -19.11 -2.70
N ASP A 141 7.16 -19.18 -2.67
CA ASP A 141 8.07 -18.05 -2.90
C ASP A 141 9.20 -18.48 -3.84
N SER A 142 8.82 -19.25 -4.86
CA SER A 142 9.72 -19.77 -5.88
C SER A 142 9.99 -18.69 -6.93
N HIS A 143 10.70 -17.64 -6.53
CA HIS A 143 11.27 -16.68 -7.48
C HIS A 143 12.55 -17.26 -8.11
N SER A 144 13.00 -16.69 -9.23
CA SER A 144 14.28 -17.08 -9.85
C SER A 144 15.43 -16.79 -8.89
N PHE A 145 15.89 -17.84 -8.23
CA PHE A 145 16.96 -17.92 -7.24
C PHE A 145 18.36 -17.51 -7.75
N SER A 146 18.45 -16.74 -8.84
CA SER A 146 19.70 -16.39 -9.50
C SER A 146 20.45 -15.20 -8.88
N SER A 147 19.96 -14.62 -7.78
CA SER A 147 20.69 -13.59 -7.03
C SER A 147 20.29 -13.52 -5.55
N GLY A 148 21.29 -13.38 -4.64
CA GLY A 148 21.11 -13.35 -3.18
C GLY A 148 21.50 -14.67 -2.48
N PRO A 149 21.32 -14.79 -1.14
CA PRO A 149 21.44 -16.07 -0.44
C PRO A 149 20.50 -17.12 -1.06
N GLY A 150 19.38 -16.70 -1.66
CA GLY A 150 18.76 -17.22 -2.90
C GLY A 150 18.48 -18.73 -2.96
N SER A 151 18.67 -19.44 -1.87
CA SER A 151 18.67 -20.91 -1.83
C SER A 151 18.62 -21.40 -0.39
N CYS A 152 18.90 -20.52 0.58
CA CYS A 152 19.12 -20.86 1.96
C CYS A 152 18.51 -19.81 2.89
N CYS A 153 17.75 -20.27 3.86
CA CYS A 153 17.21 -19.47 4.96
C CYS A 153 18.30 -18.58 5.59
N PHE A 154 18.00 -17.29 5.74
CA PHE A 154 18.78 -16.34 6.52
C PHE A 154 17.84 -15.48 7.34
N GLY A 155 17.81 -15.73 8.65
CA GLY A 155 16.86 -15.14 9.59
C GLY A 155 15.78 -16.11 10.04
N HIS A 156 14.62 -15.57 10.40
CA HIS A 156 13.57 -16.32 11.11
C HIS A 156 12.47 -16.87 10.21
N GLY A 157 12.46 -16.56 8.91
CA GLY A 157 11.56 -17.19 7.93
C GLY A 157 10.09 -16.77 8.05
N ARG A 158 9.82 -15.63 8.71
CA ARG A 158 8.46 -15.12 8.97
C ARG A 158 8.20 -13.85 8.18
N GLY A 159 6.96 -13.67 7.74
CA GLY A 159 6.54 -12.48 7.01
C GLY A 159 7.23 -12.29 5.67
N MET A 160 7.66 -11.06 5.42
CA MET A 160 8.25 -10.65 4.14
C MET A 160 9.71 -11.08 4.02
N CYS A 161 10.07 -11.59 2.85
CA CYS A 161 11.44 -11.95 2.50
C CYS A 161 12.12 -10.77 1.80
N GLN A 162 13.18 -10.19 2.39
CA GLN A 162 13.87 -9.03 1.80
C GLN A 162 14.47 -9.37 0.42
N TRP A 163 15.21 -10.47 0.32
CA TRP A 163 15.76 -10.92 -0.97
C TRP A 163 14.66 -11.34 -1.95
N GLY A 164 13.59 -11.92 -1.44
CA GLY A 164 12.43 -12.27 -2.25
C GLY A 164 11.74 -11.04 -2.84
N THR A 165 11.60 -9.91 -2.12
CA THR A 165 11.03 -8.68 -2.71
C THR A 165 11.91 -8.15 -3.84
N GLN A 166 13.23 -8.24 -3.72
CA GLN A 166 14.13 -7.88 -4.81
C GLN A 166 13.95 -8.79 -6.03
N ALA A 167 13.88 -10.10 -5.82
CA ALA A 167 13.72 -11.04 -6.92
C ALA A 167 12.37 -10.89 -7.64
N TRP A 168 11.27 -10.72 -6.88
CA TRP A 168 9.96 -10.44 -7.45
C TRP A 168 9.94 -9.13 -8.23
N ALA A 169 10.59 -8.07 -7.71
CA ALA A 169 10.72 -6.80 -8.43
C ALA A 169 11.52 -6.94 -9.74
N VAL A 170 12.58 -7.76 -9.75
CA VAL A 170 13.32 -8.09 -10.98
C VAL A 170 12.45 -8.87 -11.96
N GLY A 171 11.60 -9.76 -11.46
CA GLY A 171 10.59 -10.49 -12.24
C GLY A 171 9.40 -9.65 -12.71
N GLY A 172 9.37 -8.35 -12.42
CA GLY A 172 8.33 -7.41 -12.88
C GLY A 172 7.14 -7.26 -11.93
N GLN A 173 7.15 -7.91 -10.76
CA GLN A 173 6.10 -7.69 -9.76
C GLN A 173 6.23 -6.31 -9.12
N ARG A 174 5.08 -5.77 -8.70
CA ARG A 174 4.97 -4.45 -8.07
C ARG A 174 4.93 -4.55 -6.56
N TRP A 175 5.28 -3.45 -5.89
CA TRP A 175 5.39 -3.40 -4.43
C TRP A 175 4.12 -3.84 -3.70
N ASN A 176 2.95 -3.45 -4.20
CA ASN A 176 1.64 -3.77 -3.61
C ASN A 176 1.33 -5.27 -3.72
N TRP A 177 1.69 -5.89 -4.85
CA TRP A 177 1.62 -7.33 -5.03
C TRP A 177 2.53 -8.04 -4.03
N MET A 178 3.78 -7.58 -3.87
CA MET A 178 4.72 -8.20 -2.91
C MET A 178 4.21 -8.10 -1.47
N VAL A 179 3.68 -6.95 -1.06
CA VAL A 179 3.08 -6.79 0.28
C VAL A 179 1.92 -7.77 0.46
N ASP A 180 1.00 -7.86 -0.50
CA ASP A 180 -0.16 -8.76 -0.44
C ASP A 180 0.25 -10.25 -0.51
N HIS A 181 1.27 -10.58 -1.28
CA HIS A 181 1.85 -11.91 -1.39
C HIS A 181 2.38 -12.39 -0.03
N TYR A 182 3.26 -11.62 0.60
CA TYR A 182 3.88 -12.03 1.86
C TYR A 182 2.92 -11.99 3.05
N PHE A 183 2.04 -10.99 3.12
CA PHE A 183 1.25 -10.76 4.33
C PHE A 183 -0.20 -11.22 4.25
N ASN A 184 -0.70 -11.55 3.06
CA ASN A 184 -2.08 -11.96 2.84
C ASN A 184 -2.21 -13.18 1.89
N ALA A 185 -1.09 -13.77 1.45
CA ALA A 185 -1.04 -14.83 0.44
C ALA A 185 -1.95 -14.54 -0.77
N SER A 186 -1.90 -13.30 -1.26
CA SER A 186 -2.72 -12.82 -2.39
C SER A 186 -4.22 -13.00 -2.19
N GLY A 187 -4.70 -12.86 -0.94
CA GLY A 187 -6.10 -13.01 -0.54
C GLY A 187 -6.48 -14.40 -0.04
N GLY A 188 -5.62 -15.41 -0.21
CA GLY A 188 -5.85 -16.78 0.25
C GLY A 188 -5.22 -17.13 1.59
N GLY A 189 -4.77 -16.13 2.34
CA GLY A 189 -3.94 -16.34 3.51
C GLY A 189 -4.68 -16.83 4.76
N SER A 190 -3.91 -17.38 5.70
CA SER A 190 -4.37 -17.84 7.01
C SER A 190 -3.31 -17.57 8.08
N GLY A 191 -3.64 -17.78 9.36
CA GLY A 191 -2.71 -17.56 10.47
C GLY A 191 -2.20 -16.11 10.51
N GLN A 192 -0.88 -15.91 10.51
CA GLN A 192 -0.27 -14.58 10.44
C GLN A 192 -0.35 -13.93 9.06
N ARG A 193 -0.61 -14.69 7.99
CA ARG A 193 -0.79 -14.17 6.62
C ARG A 193 -2.22 -13.69 6.36
N THR A 194 -2.78 -12.92 7.29
CA THR A 194 -4.11 -12.29 7.13
C THR A 194 -4.01 -10.80 7.43
N MET A 195 -2.90 -10.18 7.01
CA MET A 195 -2.68 -8.75 7.17
C MET A 195 -2.96 -8.04 5.86
N TYR A 196 -3.77 -6.99 5.91
CA TYR A 196 -4.20 -6.24 4.74
C TYR A 196 -3.58 -4.86 4.75
N MET A 197 -3.21 -4.35 3.57
CA MET A 197 -2.82 -2.95 3.45
C MET A 197 -3.98 -2.04 3.87
N THR A 198 -3.68 -1.00 4.64
CA THR A 198 -4.60 0.09 4.94
C THR A 198 -4.64 1.07 3.76
N SER A 199 -5.53 2.05 3.83
CA SER A 199 -5.42 3.23 2.98
C SER A 199 -5.31 4.47 3.87
N PRO A 200 -4.33 5.36 3.65
CA PRO A 200 -4.29 6.67 4.30
C PRO A 200 -5.18 7.69 3.57
N LEU A 201 -6.00 7.21 2.63
CA LEU A 201 -6.80 8.03 1.73
C LEU A 201 -8.28 7.67 1.86
N GLU A 202 -9.10 8.70 1.81
CA GLU A 202 -10.54 8.60 1.82
C GLU A 202 -11.12 9.49 0.71
N LEU A 203 -12.08 8.95 -0.04
CA LEU A 203 -12.97 9.76 -0.86
C LEU A 203 -14.10 10.19 0.06
N VAL A 204 -14.14 11.46 0.45
CA VAL A 204 -15.06 11.97 1.49
C VAL A 204 -16.44 12.25 0.90
N SER A 205 -16.46 12.92 -0.24
CA SER A 205 -17.69 13.33 -0.91
C SER A 205 -17.45 13.49 -2.40
N ALA A 206 -18.54 13.50 -3.17
CA ALA A 206 -18.56 13.87 -4.57
C ALA A 206 -19.88 14.56 -4.93
N SER A 207 -19.86 15.35 -5.99
CA SER A 207 -21.01 16.06 -6.54
C SER A 207 -20.82 16.30 -8.03
N THR A 208 -21.88 16.70 -8.72
CA THR A 208 -21.84 17.07 -10.14
C THR A 208 -22.19 18.53 -10.34
N SER A 209 -21.68 19.14 -11.42
CA SER A 209 -22.04 20.52 -11.80
C SER A 209 -23.48 20.64 -12.31
N THR A 210 -24.13 19.52 -12.62
CA THR A 210 -25.56 19.44 -12.96
C THR A 210 -26.11 18.06 -12.59
N THR A 211 -27.36 18.01 -12.14
CA THR A 211 -28.10 16.77 -11.89
C THR A 211 -28.94 16.34 -13.09
N SER A 212 -28.98 17.14 -14.18
CA SER A 212 -29.72 16.81 -15.40
C SER A 212 -28.92 17.06 -16.69
N PRO A 213 -27.82 16.30 -16.90
CA PRO A 213 -27.01 16.42 -18.10
C PRO A 213 -27.77 15.94 -19.34
N ALA A 214 -27.61 16.66 -20.46
CA ALA A 214 -28.13 16.23 -21.74
C ALA A 214 -27.24 15.15 -22.38
N ARG A 215 -27.81 14.31 -23.24
CA ARG A 215 -27.05 13.40 -24.10
C ARG A 215 -26.07 14.18 -24.98
N GLY A 216 -24.84 13.69 -25.09
CA GLY A 216 -23.74 14.37 -25.78
C GLY A 216 -23.12 15.54 -25.00
N SER A 217 -23.64 15.91 -23.82
CA SER A 217 -23.06 16.99 -23.02
C SER A 217 -21.90 16.50 -22.15
N THR A 218 -21.10 17.47 -21.70
CA THR A 218 -20.06 17.25 -20.70
C THR A 218 -20.47 17.96 -19.41
N PHE A 219 -20.26 17.31 -18.27
CA PHE A 219 -20.39 17.93 -16.96
C PHE A 219 -19.16 17.65 -16.10
N THR A 220 -19.03 18.38 -15.00
CA THR A 220 -17.92 18.22 -14.05
C THR A 220 -18.37 17.39 -12.87
N ILE A 221 -17.55 16.42 -12.48
CA ILE A 221 -17.62 15.71 -11.20
C ILE A 221 -16.59 16.34 -10.28
N ASN A 222 -17.05 16.89 -9.16
CA ASN A 222 -16.20 17.37 -8.07
C ASN A 222 -16.11 16.28 -7.00
N ALA A 223 -14.96 16.16 -6.37
CA ALA A 223 -14.74 15.24 -5.27
C ALA A 223 -13.84 15.87 -4.20
N THR A 224 -14.01 15.43 -2.96
CA THR A 224 -13.13 15.79 -1.85
C THR A 224 -12.35 14.56 -1.43
N LEU A 225 -11.03 14.63 -1.53
CA LEU A 225 -10.13 13.59 -1.03
C LEU A 225 -9.59 14.00 0.32
N ARG A 226 -9.53 13.06 1.26
CA ARG A 226 -8.87 13.23 2.56
C ARG A 226 -7.62 12.39 2.63
N ASN A 227 -6.54 13.00 3.10
CA ASN A 227 -5.25 12.33 3.32
C ASN A 227 -4.85 12.42 4.79
N TYR A 228 -4.53 11.28 5.38
CA TYR A 228 -4.06 11.13 6.76
C TYR A 228 -2.52 11.02 6.84
N ALA A 229 -1.80 11.02 5.72
CA ALA A 229 -0.34 10.87 5.68
C ALA A 229 0.42 12.22 5.71
N ASP A 230 1.69 12.15 6.14
CA ASP A 230 2.62 13.30 6.20
C ASP A 230 3.03 13.81 4.82
N TYR A 231 2.87 12.98 3.77
CA TYR A 231 3.20 13.33 2.40
C TYR A 231 1.97 13.29 1.50
N ALA A 232 2.05 14.07 0.41
CA ALA A 232 1.00 14.10 -0.60
C ALA A 232 1.04 12.82 -1.43
N HIS A 233 -0.14 12.33 -1.83
CA HIS A 233 -0.26 11.23 -2.78
C HIS A 233 -0.62 11.79 -4.16
N SER A 234 0.34 11.82 -5.06
CA SER A 234 0.19 12.35 -6.44
C SER A 234 -0.02 11.28 -7.52
N ARG A 235 -0.12 10.00 -7.11
CA ARG A 235 -0.38 8.85 -7.99
C ARG A 235 -1.79 8.31 -7.81
N LEU A 236 -2.77 9.20 -7.74
CA LEU A 236 -4.17 8.82 -7.57
C LEU A 236 -4.91 9.07 -8.87
N MET A 237 -5.70 8.10 -9.30
CA MET A 237 -6.62 8.25 -10.42
C MET A 237 -8.03 8.45 -9.89
N LEU A 238 -8.69 9.52 -10.33
CA LEU A 238 -10.11 9.76 -10.11
C LEU A 238 -10.89 9.19 -11.29
N GLY A 239 -11.64 8.12 -11.05
CA GLY A 239 -12.54 7.49 -12.00
C GLY A 239 -14.00 7.72 -11.63
N ALA A 240 -14.89 7.58 -12.60
CA ALA A 240 -16.33 7.61 -12.34
C ALA A 240 -17.14 6.89 -13.42
N SER A 241 -18.30 6.41 -13.00
CA SER A 241 -19.35 5.82 -13.84
C SER A 241 -20.70 6.35 -13.38
N ILE A 242 -21.69 6.30 -14.25
CA ILE A 242 -23.09 6.50 -13.90
C ILE A 242 -23.87 5.20 -14.14
N LEU A 243 -24.69 4.78 -13.18
CA LEU A 243 -25.32 3.46 -13.16
C LEU A 243 -26.85 3.61 -13.19
N GLY A 244 -27.52 3.10 -14.22
CA GLY A 244 -28.97 3.25 -14.37
C GLY A 244 -29.52 2.29 -15.44
N PRO A 245 -30.36 2.77 -16.37
CA PRO A 245 -30.82 1.98 -17.52
C PRO A 245 -29.69 1.34 -18.33
N ALA A 246 -28.50 1.96 -18.31
CA ALA A 246 -27.24 1.37 -18.71
C ALA A 246 -26.14 1.71 -17.69
N THR A 247 -25.03 0.97 -17.72
CA THR A 247 -23.80 1.38 -17.03
C THR A 247 -22.94 2.17 -18.01
N LEU A 248 -22.65 3.43 -17.69
CA LEU A 248 -21.87 4.32 -18.54
C LEU A 248 -20.60 4.74 -17.78
N SER A 249 -19.45 4.45 -18.36
CA SER A 249 -18.14 4.90 -17.87
C SER A 249 -17.50 5.82 -18.90
N ASP A 250 -16.62 6.72 -18.45
CA ASP A 250 -15.86 7.61 -19.33
C ASP A 250 -14.34 7.54 -19.03
N PRO A 251 -13.69 6.38 -19.29
CA PRO A 251 -12.25 6.21 -19.03
C PRO A 251 -11.34 7.27 -19.67
N PRO A 252 -11.63 7.79 -20.89
CA PRO A 252 -10.78 8.83 -21.48
C PRO A 252 -10.71 10.14 -20.68
N ARG A 253 -11.59 10.35 -19.67
CA ARG A 253 -11.57 11.52 -18.77
C ARG A 253 -11.26 11.13 -17.33
N ASP A 254 -10.82 9.90 -17.07
CA ASP A 254 -10.18 9.57 -15.81
C ASP A 254 -8.94 10.46 -15.65
N LYS A 255 -8.64 10.86 -14.42
CA LYS A 255 -7.69 11.96 -14.18
C LYS A 255 -6.75 11.65 -13.04
N VAL A 256 -5.45 11.89 -13.25
CA VAL A 256 -4.47 11.94 -12.17
C VAL A 256 -4.80 13.13 -11.26
N VAL A 257 -4.96 12.86 -9.97
CA VAL A 257 -5.24 13.85 -8.93
C VAL A 257 -4.23 13.70 -7.79
N THR A 258 -4.03 14.79 -7.06
CA THR A 258 -3.18 14.78 -5.85
C THR A 258 -4.05 14.96 -4.63
N ALA A 259 -3.90 14.08 -3.64
CA ALA A 259 -4.37 14.35 -2.28
C ALA A 259 -3.22 15.00 -1.50
N LEU A 260 -3.41 16.22 -1.02
CA LEU A 260 -2.34 16.99 -0.38
C LEU A 260 -1.95 16.39 0.97
N ALA A 261 -0.70 16.59 1.37
CA ALA A 261 -0.20 16.20 2.70
C ALA A 261 -1.00 16.89 3.81
N ARG A 262 -1.18 16.22 4.95
CA ARG A 262 -1.68 16.88 6.16
C ARG A 262 -0.73 18.01 6.60
N SER A 263 -1.27 19.07 7.19
CA SER A 263 -0.48 20.25 7.58
C SER A 263 0.11 20.07 8.97
N GLY A 264 1.24 19.35 9.04
CA GLY A 264 1.97 19.13 10.30
C GLY A 264 1.34 18.05 11.20
N TYR A 265 2.12 17.59 12.19
CA TYR A 265 1.75 16.48 13.08
C TYR A 265 0.50 16.76 13.92
N SER A 266 0.13 18.02 14.13
CA SER A 266 -1.03 18.40 14.95
C SER A 266 -2.36 18.33 14.19
N THR A 267 -2.35 18.20 12.86
CA THR A 267 -3.58 18.00 12.08
C THR A 267 -3.76 16.53 11.76
N SER A 268 -4.94 16.00 12.10
CA SER A 268 -5.25 14.58 11.90
C SER A 268 -5.39 14.20 10.42
N TYR A 269 -5.70 15.15 9.55
CA TYR A 269 -5.90 14.93 8.11
C TYR A 269 -5.88 16.25 7.31
N ARG A 270 -5.89 16.16 5.97
CA ARG A 270 -6.21 17.28 5.07
C ARG A 270 -7.16 16.89 3.95
N ASP A 271 -8.16 17.72 3.74
CA ASP A 271 -9.10 17.63 2.63
C ASP A 271 -8.59 18.42 1.42
N THR A 272 -8.71 17.81 0.24
CA THR A 272 -8.29 18.37 -1.05
C THR A 272 -9.46 18.26 -2.04
N ALA A 273 -9.92 19.40 -2.54
CA ALA A 273 -10.89 19.44 -3.62
C ALA A 273 -10.22 19.06 -4.94
N VAL A 274 -10.81 18.12 -5.65
CA VAL A 274 -10.36 17.65 -6.97
C VAL A 274 -11.57 17.52 -7.90
N SER A 275 -11.34 17.48 -9.20
CA SER A 275 -12.43 17.36 -10.17
C SER A 275 -11.98 16.71 -11.48
N ARG A 276 -12.94 16.07 -12.16
CA ARG A 276 -12.80 15.53 -13.51
C ARG A 276 -14.02 15.85 -14.36
N SER A 277 -13.86 15.86 -15.67
CA SER A 277 -14.99 15.94 -16.61
C SER A 277 -15.61 14.56 -16.84
N PHE A 278 -16.87 14.53 -17.24
CA PHE A 278 -17.59 13.33 -17.67
C PHE A 278 -18.43 13.64 -18.90
N VAL A 279 -18.28 12.86 -19.96
CA VAL A 279 -19.05 12.98 -21.20
C VAL A 279 -20.19 11.97 -21.20
N VAL A 280 -21.42 12.45 -21.31
CA VAL A 280 -22.59 11.57 -21.52
C VAL A 280 -22.67 11.24 -23.01
N SER A 281 -22.66 9.96 -23.36
CA SER A 281 -22.83 9.53 -24.76
C SER A 281 -24.10 10.14 -25.38
N SER A 282 -24.05 10.52 -26.65
CA SER A 282 -25.25 10.95 -27.41
C SER A 282 -26.28 9.82 -27.53
N SER A 283 -25.84 8.56 -27.45
CA SER A 283 -26.68 7.36 -27.47
C SER A 283 -27.08 6.86 -26.07
N ALA A 284 -26.69 7.55 -24.99
CA ALA A 284 -27.03 7.13 -23.64
C ALA A 284 -28.56 7.05 -23.47
N PRO A 285 -29.10 5.98 -22.86
CA PRO A 285 -30.53 5.94 -22.54
C PRO A 285 -30.93 7.08 -21.61
N VAL A 286 -32.09 7.68 -21.85
CA VAL A 286 -32.67 8.65 -20.91
C VAL A 286 -33.12 7.95 -19.64
N GLY A 287 -33.08 8.66 -18.52
CA GLY A 287 -33.55 8.13 -17.24
C GLY A 287 -32.68 8.53 -16.06
N THR A 288 -32.99 7.94 -14.91
CA THR A 288 -32.30 8.20 -13.64
C THR A 288 -31.07 7.30 -13.51
N TYR A 289 -29.96 7.88 -13.09
CA TYR A 289 -28.69 7.20 -12.87
C TYR A 289 -28.14 7.55 -11.49
N ASP A 290 -27.50 6.56 -10.88
CA ASP A 290 -26.64 6.74 -9.73
C ASP A 290 -25.30 7.30 -10.19
N LEU A 291 -24.66 8.12 -9.36
CA LEU A 291 -23.27 8.51 -9.56
C LEU A 291 -22.37 7.55 -8.78
N LEU A 292 -21.42 6.90 -9.43
CA LEU A 292 -20.34 6.13 -8.81
C LEU A 292 -19.01 6.86 -9.05
N VAL A 293 -18.35 7.31 -7.99
CA VAL A 293 -17.00 7.90 -8.05
C VAL A 293 -16.04 6.99 -7.31
N ALA A 294 -14.85 6.77 -7.88
CA ALA A 294 -13.84 5.92 -7.28
C ALA A 294 -12.44 6.54 -7.38
N ILE A 295 -11.60 6.24 -6.39
CA ILE A 295 -10.18 6.54 -6.41
C ILE A 295 -9.36 5.25 -6.48
N TRP A 296 -8.32 5.30 -7.30
CA TRP A 296 -7.37 4.22 -7.53
C TRP A 296 -5.96 4.73 -7.29
N TYR A 297 -5.08 3.85 -6.82
CA TYR A 297 -3.65 4.13 -6.75
C TYR A 297 -3.00 3.64 -8.04
N ASP A 298 -2.45 4.57 -8.81
CA ASP A 298 -1.71 4.34 -10.05
C ASP A 298 -0.38 3.63 -9.72
N THR A 299 -0.44 2.31 -9.70
CA THR A 299 0.67 1.49 -9.17
C THR A 299 1.74 1.33 -10.23
N ASN A 300 1.33 1.23 -11.49
CA ASN A 300 2.24 1.03 -12.62
C ASN A 300 2.78 2.36 -13.18
N GLY A 301 2.19 3.50 -12.81
CA GLY A 301 2.61 4.85 -13.19
C GLY A 301 2.20 5.24 -14.61
N ASN A 302 1.23 4.57 -15.22
CA ASN A 302 0.83 4.80 -16.61
C ASN A 302 -0.30 5.83 -16.77
N SER A 303 -0.84 6.35 -15.66
CA SER A 303 -1.95 7.31 -15.64
C SER A 303 -3.23 6.81 -16.34
N VAL A 304 -3.48 5.50 -16.32
CA VAL A 304 -4.67 4.84 -16.87
C VAL A 304 -5.20 3.86 -15.84
N ILE A 305 -6.49 3.96 -15.49
CA ILE A 305 -7.12 2.99 -14.59
C ILE A 305 -7.22 1.63 -15.29
N ASP A 306 -6.41 0.67 -14.85
CA ASP A 306 -6.39 -0.68 -15.40
C ASP A 306 -6.14 -1.76 -14.33
N SER A 307 -5.94 -3.02 -14.76
CA SER A 307 -5.71 -4.16 -13.86
C SER A 307 -4.41 -4.07 -13.06
N GLY A 308 -3.48 -3.20 -13.45
CA GLY A 308 -2.26 -2.91 -12.72
C GLY A 308 -2.47 -2.01 -11.51
N ASP A 309 -3.63 -1.37 -11.38
CA ASP A 309 -3.92 -0.41 -10.33
C ASP A 309 -4.66 -0.99 -9.13
N LYS A 310 -4.50 -0.32 -7.98
CA LYS A 310 -5.17 -0.71 -6.75
C LYS A 310 -6.39 0.17 -6.51
N ALA A 311 -7.58 -0.42 -6.60
CA ALA A 311 -8.80 0.23 -6.12
C ALA A 311 -8.67 0.58 -4.62
N LEU A 312 -8.91 1.84 -4.27
CA LEU A 312 -8.83 2.30 -2.89
C LEU A 312 -10.23 2.44 -2.27
N ARG A 313 -11.05 3.35 -2.81
CA ARG A 313 -12.38 3.71 -2.28
C ARG A 313 -13.32 4.10 -3.40
N SER A 314 -14.62 3.90 -3.17
CA SER A 314 -15.68 4.39 -4.04
C SER A 314 -16.87 4.86 -3.23
N ILE A 315 -17.56 5.90 -3.71
CA ILE A 315 -18.85 6.33 -3.18
C ILE A 315 -19.89 6.25 -4.30
N ARG A 316 -21.08 5.75 -3.94
CA ARG A 316 -22.27 5.72 -4.81
C ARG A 316 -23.32 6.67 -4.25
N TYR A 317 -23.88 7.51 -5.12
CA TYR A 317 -25.01 8.38 -4.84
C TYR A 317 -26.22 7.90 -5.65
N PRO A 318 -27.19 7.19 -5.02
CA PRO A 318 -28.37 6.69 -5.71
C PRO A 318 -29.23 7.81 -6.31
N GLY A 319 -29.69 7.64 -7.54
CA GLY A 319 -30.59 8.58 -8.23
C GLY A 319 -30.07 10.00 -8.41
N HIS A 320 -28.73 10.18 -8.38
CA HIS A 320 -28.11 11.50 -8.37
C HIS A 320 -28.30 12.31 -9.65
N LEU A 321 -28.49 11.62 -10.78
CA LEU A 321 -28.53 12.20 -12.12
C LEU A 321 -29.80 11.79 -12.87
N THR A 322 -30.31 12.66 -13.73
CA THR A 322 -31.34 12.34 -14.74
C THR A 322 -30.86 12.75 -16.13
N VAL A 323 -30.45 11.78 -16.94
CA VAL A 323 -30.00 11.99 -18.32
C VAL A 323 -31.21 12.27 -19.22
N ARG A 324 -31.12 13.35 -20.02
CA ARG A 324 -32.15 13.83 -20.96
C ARG A 324 -31.66 13.85 -22.41
#